data_AF-A0A7W3QNW8-F1
#
_entry.id   AF-A0A7W3QNW8-F1
#
_cell.length_a   1.000
_cell.length_b   1.000
_cell.length_c   1.000
_cell.angle_alpha   90.00
_cell.angle_beta   90.00
_cell.angle_gamma   90.00
#
_symmetry.space_group_name_H-M   'P 1'
#
loop_
_entity.id
_entity.type
_entity.pdbx_description
1 polymer ?
#
loop_
_entity_poly.entity_id
_entity_poly.type
_entity_poly.pdbx_seq_one_letter_code
_entity_poly.pdbx_strand_id
1 'polypeptide(L)' 'MAEVAAVMRVSKMTVYRLVHSGELPAIRVGRSFRVPEQAVHDYLRDAFIEAG' A
#
# COMPACT_ATOMS: atom_id res chain seq x y z
N MET A 1 2.12 -8.84 0.61
CA MET A 1 1.25 -8.00 1.47
C MET A 1 1.76 -7.81 2.90
N ALA A 2 2.38 -8.81 3.54
CA ALA A 2 2.84 -8.67 4.93
C ALA A 2 3.90 -7.57 5.14
N GLU A 3 4.89 -7.47 4.26
CA GLU A 3 5.97 -6.46 4.35
C GLU A 3 5.43 -5.03 4.24
N VAL A 4 4.57 -4.77 3.24
CA VAL A 4 3.90 -3.48 3.05
C VAL A 4 3.10 -3.09 4.28
N ALA A 5 2.35 -4.03 4.86
CA ALA A 5 1.57 -3.81 6.08
C ALA A 5 2.46 -3.42 7.27
N ALA A 6 3.64 -4.03 7.41
CA ALA A 6 4.60 -3.70 8.44
C ALA A 6 5.19 -2.29 8.25
N VAL A 7 5.58 -1.94 7.02
CA VAL A 7 6.12 -0.61 6.68
C VAL A 7 5.09 0.48 6.95
N MET A 8 3.86 0.29 6.49
CA MET A 8 2.76 1.26 6.64
C MET A 8 2.12 1.23 8.05
N ARG A 9 2.51 0.29 8.91
CA ARG A 9 1.92 0.07 10.25
C ARG A 9 0.40 -0.11 10.24
N VAL A 10 -0.12 -0.81 9.23
CA VAL A 10 -1.55 -1.11 9.10
C VAL A 10 -1.80 -2.62 9.04
N SER A 11 -3.06 -3.03 9.15
CA SER A 11 -3.42 -4.44 8.97
C SER A 11 -3.21 -4.89 7.52
N LYS A 12 -2.98 -6.19 7.30
CA LYS A 12 -2.94 -6.78 5.94
C LYS A 12 -4.25 -6.53 5.17
N MET A 13 -5.38 -6.46 5.88
CA MET A 13 -6.68 -6.18 5.29
C MET A 13 -6.77 -4.74 4.78
N THR A 14 -6.18 -3.78 5.50
CA THR A 14 -6.07 -2.39 5.05
C THR A 14 -5.27 -2.32 3.74
N VAL A 15 -4.09 -2.93 3.69
CA VAL A 15 -3.30 -2.99 2.44
C VAL A 15 -4.09 -3.67 1.32
N TYR A 16 -4.78 -4.78 1.62
CA TYR A 16 -5.62 -5.46 0.65
C TYR A 16 -6.71 -4.53 0.08
N ARG A 17 -7.42 -3.78 0.94
CA ARG A 17 -8.46 -2.84 0.51
C ARG A 17 -7.90 -1.73 -0.36
N LEU A 18 -6.80 -1.09 0.05
CA LEU A 18 -6.17 -0.01 -0.73
C LEU A 18 -5.74 -0.48 -2.13
N VAL A 19 -5.20 -1.69 -2.22
CA VAL A 19 -4.84 -2.29 -3.51
C VAL A 19 -6.07 -2.60 -4.37
N HIS A 20 -7.17 -3.05 -3.76
CA HIS A 20 -8.40 -3.37 -4.50
C HIS A 20 -9.25 -2.14 -4.83
N SER A 21 -9.14 -1.05 -4.07
CA SER A 21 -9.76 0.24 -4.39
C SER A 21 -8.96 1.04 -5.42
N GLY A 22 -7.68 0.69 -5.62
CA GLY A 22 -6.77 1.37 -6.54
C GLY A 22 -6.03 2.56 -5.92
N GLU A 23 -6.26 2.84 -4.63
CA GLU A 23 -5.56 3.89 -3.88
C GLU A 23 -4.07 3.57 -3.66
N LEU A 24 -3.72 2.28 -3.61
CA LEU A 24 -2.33 1.83 -3.55
C LEU A 24 -1.96 1.06 -4.82
N PRO A 25 -1.13 1.64 -5.71
CA PRO A 25 -0.69 0.98 -6.93
C PRO A 25 -0.01 -0.36 -6.65
N ALA A 26 -0.47 -1.43 -7.30
CA ALA A 26 0.10 -2.76 -7.16
C ALA A 26 0.04 -3.55 -8.46
N ILE A 27 1.01 -4.46 -8.63
CA ILE A 27 1.13 -5.35 -9.77
C ILE A 27 0.83 -6.78 -9.32
N ARG A 28 0.05 -7.52 -10.11
CA ARG A 28 -0.21 -8.93 -9.84
C ARG A 28 0.87 -9.80 -10.47
N VAL A 29 1.57 -10.56 -9.63
CA VAL A 29 2.61 -11.52 -10.02
C VAL A 29 2.16 -12.91 -9.58
N GLY A 30 1.64 -13.67 -10.55
CA GLY A 30 0.99 -14.95 -10.29
C GLY A 30 -0.22 -14.79 -9.36
N ARG A 31 -0.18 -15.46 -8.21
CA ARG A 31 -1.24 -15.42 -7.19
C ARG A 31 -1.05 -14.32 -6.15
N SER A 32 0.04 -13.56 -6.23
CA SER A 32 0.42 -12.55 -5.24
C SER A 32 0.41 -11.15 -5.84
N PHE A 33 0.22 -10.16 -4.99
CA PHE A 33 0.42 -8.76 -5.34
C PHE A 33 1.80 -8.29 -4.89
N ARG A 34 2.38 -7.40 -5.69
CA ARG A 34 3.62 -6.68 -5.45
C ARG A 34 3.32 -5.19 -5.48
N VAL A 35 3.73 -4.49 -4.44
CA VAL A 35 3.61 -3.03 -4.35
C VAL A 35 5.01 -2.48 -4.57
N PRO A 36 5.21 -1.60 -5.58
CA PRO A 36 6.50 -0.91 -5.74
C PRO A 36 6.81 -0.11 -4.47
N GLU A 37 8.07 -0.10 -4.06
CA GLU A 37 8.49 0.63 -2.85
C GLU A 37 8.13 2.12 -2.94
N GLN A 38 8.36 2.73 -4.10
CA GLN A 38 8.00 4.12 -4.37
C GLN A 38 6.52 4.41 -4.11
N ALA A 39 5.61 3.51 -4.51
CA ALA A 39 4.17 3.67 -4.30
C ALA A 39 3.79 3.67 -2.80
N VAL A 40 4.52 2.91 -1.97
CA VAL A 40 4.33 2.93 -0.51
C VAL A 40 4.77 4.28 0.06
N HIS A 41 5.94 4.77 -0.34
CA HIS A 41 6.47 6.05 0.14
C HIS A 41 5.63 7.24 -0.31
N ASP A 42 5.14 7.22 -1.55
CA ASP A 42 4.27 8.28 -2.08
C ASP A 42 2.94 8.31 -1.33
N TYR A 43 2.29 7.15 -1.16
CA TYR A 43 1.05 7.07 -0.36
C TYR A 43 1.24 7.60 1.07
N LEU A 44 2.33 7.23 1.74
CA LEU A 44 2.61 7.71 3.09
C LEU A 44 2.82 9.22 3.10
N ARG A 45 3.58 9.77 2.14
CA ARG A 45 3.79 11.22 2.01
C ARG A 45 2.47 11.96 1.84
N ASP A 46 1.62 11.50 0.92
CA ASP A 46 0.34 12.14 0.61
C ASP A 46 -0.60 12.10 1.82
N ALA A 47 -0.67 10.96 2.52
CA ALA A 47 -1.47 10.81 3.74
C ALA A 47 -1.02 11.73 4.88
N PHE A 48 0.28 12.08 4.96
CA PHE A 48 0.76 13.07 5.92
C PHE A 48 0.41 14.51 5.52
N ILE A 49 0.39 14.83 4.22
CA ILE A 49 0.04 16.16 3.72
C ILE A 49 -1.45 16.43 3.92
N GLU A 50 -2.33 15.46 3.68
CA GLU A 50 -3.78 15.62 3.89
C GLU A 50 -4.18 15.80 5.36
N ALA A 51 -3.33 15.39 6.30
CA ALA A 51 -3.59 15.46 7.74
C ALA A 51 -3.08 16.74 8.42
N GLY A 52 -2.35 17.60 7.70
CA GLY A 52 -1.79 18.87 8.19
C GLY A 52 -2.54 20.09 7.69
#